data_AF-A0A8H5H0M5-F1
#
_entry.id   AF-A0A8H5H0M5-F1
#
_cell.length_a   1.000
_cell.length_b   1.000
_cell.length_c   1.000
_cell.angle_alpha   90.00
_cell.angle_beta   90.00
_cell.angle_gamma   90.00
#
_symmetry.space_group_name_H-M   'P 1'
#
loop_
_entity.id
_entity.type
_entity.pdbx_description
1 polymer ?
#
loop_
_entity_poly.entity_id
_entity_poly.type
_entity_poly.pdbx_seq_one_letter_code
_entity_poly.pdbx_strand_id
1 'polypeptide(L)'
;MKVSSIRGDARHALDICRRTIELVLPKRRTARAPEVKEVIQVIQNSPTAAYLRDCGFHEQMMFASLIKCIKREGVDEIKWGKVQHQHLIYMNVLTSPTDPSRKPTPSELTLVLDAVVASRAILVEEGAAVLKKPEGEQKVLLNLESEVERVLSEIGGSRWKNVLSA
;
A
#
# COMPACT_ATOMS: atom_id res chain seq x y z
N MET A 1 21.76 0.63 -10.42
CA MET A 1 21.57 1.92 -9.71
C MET A 1 22.78 2.16 -8.82
N LYS A 2 23.42 3.33 -8.88
CA LYS A 2 24.59 3.68 -8.05
C LYS A 2 24.11 4.43 -6.80
N VAL A 3 24.50 3.97 -5.62
CA VAL A 3 24.13 4.54 -4.30
C VAL A 3 24.50 6.02 -4.18
N SER A 4 25.60 6.42 -4.83
CA SER A 4 26.08 7.81 -4.92
C SER A 4 25.11 8.75 -5.63
N SER A 5 24.25 8.24 -6.53
CA SER A 5 23.31 9.05 -7.31
C SER A 5 22.01 9.35 -6.57
N ILE A 6 21.68 8.62 -5.49
CA ILE A 6 20.35 8.67 -4.87
C ILE A 6 20.37 9.42 -3.52
N ARG A 7 21.44 9.26 -2.72
CA ARG A 7 21.55 9.95 -1.42
C ARG A 7 22.93 10.56 -1.11
N GLY A 8 24.01 10.11 -1.77
CA GLY A 8 25.36 10.62 -1.50
C GLY A 8 25.88 10.39 -0.06
N ASP A 9 25.18 9.58 0.75
CA ASP A 9 25.48 9.39 2.16
C ASP A 9 26.37 8.16 2.38
N ALA A 10 27.58 8.38 2.91
CA ALA A 10 28.53 7.34 3.24
C ALA A 10 27.98 6.33 4.28
N ARG A 11 27.09 6.77 5.18
CA ARG A 11 26.46 5.89 6.18
C ARG A 11 25.59 4.84 5.50
N HIS A 12 24.86 5.24 4.48
CA HIS A 12 23.99 4.35 3.72
C HIS A 12 24.80 3.32 2.91
N ALA A 13 25.93 3.75 2.32
CA ALA A 13 26.84 2.84 1.63
C ALA A 13 27.45 1.78 2.57
N LEU A 14 27.83 2.17 3.79
CA LEU A 14 28.35 1.25 4.79
C LEU A 14 27.29 0.26 5.30
N ASP A 15 26.03 0.69 5.44
CA ASP A 15 24.94 -0.22 5.82
C ASP A 15 24.65 -1.27 4.73
N ILE A 16 24.69 -0.87 3.45
CA ILE A 16 24.60 -1.82 2.31
C ILE A 16 25.73 -2.86 2.39
N CYS A 17 26.97 -2.42 2.61
CA CYS A 17 28.11 -3.32 2.74
C CYS A 17 27.96 -4.27 3.94
N ARG A 18 27.55 -3.75 5.11
CA ARG A 18 27.31 -4.56 6.31
C ARG A 18 26.27 -5.66 6.06
N ARG A 19 25.10 -5.29 5.55
CA ARG A 19 24.00 -6.25 5.29
C ARG A 19 24.37 -7.27 4.20
N THR A 20 25.17 -6.86 3.21
CA THR A 20 25.68 -7.80 2.18
C THR A 20 26.58 -8.86 2.80
N ILE A 21 27.45 -8.47 3.73
CA ILE A 21 28.31 -9.42 4.46
C ILE A 21 27.44 -10.35 5.30
N GLU A 22 26.43 -9.85 6.00
CA GLU A 22 25.51 -10.67 6.82
C GLU A 22 24.80 -11.76 5.99
N LEU A 23 24.38 -11.47 4.75
CA LEU A 23 23.76 -12.48 3.86
C LEU A 23 24.74 -13.57 3.38
N VAL A 24 26.02 -13.23 3.32
CA VAL A 24 27.05 -14.04 2.66
C VAL A 24 27.90 -14.83 3.66
N LEU A 25 28.06 -14.30 4.87
CA LEU A 25 28.85 -14.89 5.96
C LEU A 25 28.40 -16.33 6.31
N PRO A 26 27.09 -16.65 6.44
CA PRO A 26 26.64 -18.01 6.71
C PRO A 26 27.01 -19.00 5.60
N LYS A 27 27.15 -18.51 4.36
CA LYS A 27 27.48 -19.29 3.17
C LYS A 27 28.99 -19.45 2.95
N ARG A 28 29.82 -18.89 3.84
CA ARG A 28 31.31 -18.91 3.79
C ARG A 28 31.89 -18.62 2.40
N ARG A 29 31.31 -17.65 1.69
CA ARG A 29 31.72 -17.27 0.32
C ARG A 29 32.06 -15.78 0.26
N THR A 30 32.69 -15.34 -0.82
CA THR A 30 32.93 -13.91 -1.06
C THR A 30 31.65 -13.24 -1.57
N ALA A 31 31.35 -12.03 -1.09
CA ALA A 31 30.24 -11.23 -1.60
C ALA A 31 30.49 -10.85 -3.07
N ARG A 32 29.47 -11.01 -3.93
CA ARG A 32 29.54 -10.63 -5.34
C ARG A 32 28.48 -9.57 -5.65
N ALA A 33 28.53 -9.04 -6.87
CA ALA A 33 27.58 -8.03 -7.33
C ALA A 33 26.09 -8.42 -7.19
N PRO A 34 25.68 -9.70 -7.37
CA PRO A 34 24.28 -10.10 -7.18
C PRO A 34 23.79 -9.88 -5.74
N GLU A 35 24.58 -10.22 -4.73
CA GLU A 35 24.18 -10.06 -3.33
C GLU A 35 24.10 -8.58 -2.92
N VAL A 36 25.02 -7.75 -3.43
CA VAL A 36 24.93 -6.30 -3.25
C VAL A 36 23.66 -5.75 -3.90
N LYS A 37 23.31 -6.23 -5.09
CA LYS A 37 22.08 -5.83 -5.79
C LYS A 37 20.83 -6.24 -5.01
N GLU A 38 20.81 -7.45 -4.45
CA GLU A 38 19.74 -7.95 -3.60
C GLU A 38 19.55 -7.07 -2.36
N VAL A 39 20.63 -6.74 -1.64
CA VAL A 39 20.57 -5.86 -0.47
C VAL A 39 20.09 -4.46 -0.84
N ILE A 40 20.56 -3.91 -1.96
CA ILE A 40 20.08 -2.62 -2.45
C ILE A 40 18.58 -2.70 -2.74
N GLN A 41 18.09 -3.77 -3.36
CA GLN A 41 16.66 -3.97 -3.60
C GLN A 41 15.88 -4.06 -2.28
N VAL A 42 16.34 -4.83 -1.30
CA VAL A 42 15.69 -4.94 0.01
C VAL A 42 15.65 -3.59 0.74
N ILE A 43 16.73 -2.82 0.70
CA ILE A 43 16.81 -1.49 1.33
C ILE A 43 15.95 -0.46 0.58
N GLN A 44 15.81 -0.61 -0.74
CA GLN A 44 14.94 0.24 -1.56
C GLN A 44 13.47 -0.18 -1.50
N ASN A 45 13.19 -1.43 -1.13
CA ASN A 45 11.84 -1.92 -0.92
C ASN A 45 11.32 -1.40 0.42
N SER A 46 10.45 -0.39 0.35
CA SER A 46 9.81 0.16 1.53
C SER A 46 8.97 -0.89 2.26
N PRO A 47 8.91 -0.85 3.62
CA PRO A 47 7.95 -1.65 4.40
C PRO A 47 6.51 -1.49 3.92
N THR A 48 6.12 -0.28 3.48
CA THR A 48 4.81 -0.02 2.88
C THR A 48 4.60 -0.85 1.61
N ALA A 49 5.62 -0.93 0.75
CA ALA A 49 5.55 -1.71 -0.47
C ALA A 49 5.49 -3.23 -0.22
N ALA A 50 6.16 -3.71 0.83
CA ALA A 50 6.07 -5.10 1.26
C ALA A 50 4.66 -5.41 1.80
N TYR A 51 4.16 -4.58 2.72
CA TYR A 51 2.82 -4.72 3.27
C TYR A 51 1.73 -4.76 2.18
N LEU A 52 1.77 -3.82 1.23
CA LEU A 52 0.79 -3.79 0.13
C LEU A 52 0.84 -5.03 -0.77
N ARG A 53 2.01 -5.66 -0.93
CA ARG A 53 2.16 -6.91 -1.69
C ARG A 53 1.58 -8.12 -0.96
N ASP A 54 1.58 -8.10 0.37
CA ASP A 54 1.03 -9.16 1.20
C ASP A 54 -0.48 -8.99 1.46
N CYS A 55 -1.01 -7.78 1.27
CA CYS A 55 -2.44 -7.49 1.35
C CYS A 55 -3.27 -8.32 0.35
N GLY A 56 -4.46 -8.72 0.77
CA GLY A 56 -5.46 -9.35 -0.09
C GLY A 56 -6.04 -8.37 -1.12
N PHE A 57 -6.70 -8.91 -2.13
CA PHE A 57 -7.27 -8.13 -3.24
C PHE A 57 -8.22 -7.01 -2.80
N HIS A 58 -9.13 -7.29 -1.84
CA HIS A 58 -10.06 -6.28 -1.36
C HIS A 58 -9.39 -5.21 -0.49
N GLU A 59 -8.31 -5.54 0.22
CA GLU A 59 -7.53 -4.55 0.97
C GLU A 59 -6.78 -3.62 0.01
N GLN A 60 -6.12 -4.17 -1.02
CA GLN A 60 -5.48 -3.40 -2.10
C GLN A 60 -6.47 -2.47 -2.81
N MET A 61 -7.68 -2.97 -3.08
CA MET A 61 -8.73 -2.17 -3.71
C MET A 61 -9.26 -1.08 -2.79
N MET A 62 -9.36 -1.33 -1.48
CA MET A 62 -9.73 -0.32 -0.48
C MET A 62 -8.78 0.88 -0.52
N PHE A 63 -7.46 0.61 -0.56
CA PHE A 63 -6.46 1.66 -0.69
C PHE A 63 -6.61 2.45 -2.00
N ALA A 64 -6.80 1.77 -3.13
CA ALA A 64 -7.03 2.43 -4.41
C ALA A 64 -8.27 3.33 -4.36
N SER A 65 -9.38 2.83 -3.81
CA SER A 65 -10.63 3.59 -3.68
C SER A 65 -10.47 4.82 -2.80
N LEU A 66 -9.77 4.70 -1.68
CA LEU A 66 -9.47 5.82 -0.80
C LEU A 66 -8.61 6.88 -1.51
N ILE A 67 -7.52 6.47 -2.19
CA ILE A 67 -6.66 7.39 -2.95
C ILE A 67 -7.47 8.15 -4.02
N LYS A 68 -8.37 7.46 -4.73
CA LYS A 68 -9.22 8.13 -5.73
C LYS A 68 -10.14 9.16 -5.10
N CYS A 69 -10.71 8.87 -3.94
CA CYS A 69 -11.54 9.84 -3.21
C CYS A 69 -10.73 11.03 -2.69
N ILE A 70 -9.53 10.80 -2.14
CA ILE A 70 -8.60 11.86 -1.70
C ILE A 70 -8.28 12.81 -2.87
N LYS A 71 -7.86 12.26 -4.02
CA LYS A 71 -7.56 13.06 -5.22
C LYS A 71 -8.77 13.85 -5.71
N ARG A 72 -9.98 13.28 -5.64
CA ARG A 72 -11.20 13.94 -6.11
C ARG A 72 -11.65 15.08 -5.20
N GLU A 73 -11.45 14.93 -3.89
CA GLU A 73 -11.93 15.91 -2.89
C GLU A 73 -10.87 16.92 -2.47
N GLY A 74 -9.59 16.61 -2.70
CA GLY A 74 -8.46 17.46 -2.32
C GLY A 74 -8.23 17.52 -0.81
N VAL A 75 -8.79 16.57 -0.05
CA VAL A 75 -8.64 16.45 1.39
C VAL A 75 -8.32 15.00 1.76
N ASP A 76 -7.50 14.82 2.79
CA ASP A 76 -7.04 13.50 3.22
C ASP A 76 -8.11 12.73 4.01
N GLU A 77 -9.06 13.44 4.63
CA GLU A 77 -10.17 12.85 5.38
C GLU A 77 -11.38 12.60 4.48
N ILE A 78 -11.71 11.34 4.23
CA ILE A 78 -12.79 10.95 3.33
C ILE A 78 -13.92 10.25 4.10
N LYS A 79 -15.17 10.54 3.75
CA LYS A 79 -16.34 9.82 4.29
C LYS A 79 -16.31 8.35 3.89
N TRP A 80 -16.50 7.45 4.85
CA TRP A 80 -16.52 6.00 4.64
C TRP A 80 -17.47 5.56 3.54
N GLY A 81 -18.69 6.11 3.49
CA GLY A 81 -19.67 5.77 2.46
C GLY A 81 -19.20 6.08 1.03
N LYS A 82 -18.33 7.09 0.86
CA LYS A 82 -17.75 7.40 -0.46
C LYS A 82 -16.69 6.38 -0.87
N VAL A 83 -15.90 5.89 0.08
CA VAL A 83 -14.91 4.83 -0.15
C VAL A 83 -15.61 3.53 -0.53
N GLN A 84 -16.66 3.13 0.23
CA GLN A 84 -17.47 1.96 -0.09
C GLN A 84 -18.05 2.02 -1.51
N HIS A 85 -18.63 3.17 -1.87
CA HIS A 85 -19.18 3.37 -3.21
C HIS A 85 -18.09 3.26 -4.29
N GLN A 86 -16.93 3.89 -4.07
CA GLN A 86 -15.81 3.85 -5.00
C GLN A 86 -15.22 2.44 -5.14
N HIS A 87 -15.20 1.65 -4.06
CA HIS A 87 -14.78 0.24 -4.06
C HIS A 87 -15.67 -0.61 -4.97
N LEU A 88 -16.99 -0.44 -4.88
CA LEU A 88 -17.93 -1.15 -5.74
C LEU A 88 -17.81 -0.73 -7.23
N ILE A 89 -17.43 0.51 -7.51
CA ILE A 89 -17.08 0.94 -8.87
C ILE A 89 -15.84 0.20 -9.36
N TYR A 90 -14.77 0.18 -8.55
CA TYR A 90 -13.52 -0.49 -8.88
C TYR A 90 -13.64 -2.01 -9.01
N MET A 91 -14.58 -2.65 -8.32
CA MET A 91 -14.91 -4.06 -8.57
C MET A 91 -15.35 -4.34 -10.03
N ASN A 92 -15.90 -3.36 -10.75
CA ASN A 92 -16.25 -3.55 -12.16
C ASN A 92 -15.08 -3.21 -13.10
N VAL A 93 -14.16 -2.36 -12.64
CA VAL A 93 -13.12 -1.74 -13.48
C VAL A 93 -11.76 -2.38 -13.30
N LEU A 94 -11.42 -2.93 -12.15
CA LEU A 94 -10.07 -3.43 -11.81
C LEU A 94 -9.96 -4.96 -11.74
N THR A 95 -11.08 -5.68 -11.59
CA THR A 95 -11.14 -7.14 -11.41
C THR A 95 -10.77 -7.92 -12.66
N SER A 96 -9.70 -8.72 -12.59
CA SER A 96 -9.24 -9.67 -13.60
C SER A 96 -10.08 -10.96 -13.61
N PRO A 97 -10.05 -11.79 -14.68
CA PRO A 97 -10.73 -13.10 -14.68
C PRO A 97 -10.29 -14.07 -13.57
N THR A 98 -9.10 -13.85 -13.00
CA THR A 98 -8.54 -14.63 -11.89
C THR A 98 -8.95 -14.11 -10.51
N ASP A 99 -9.53 -12.91 -10.44
CA ASP A 99 -9.86 -12.24 -9.19
C ASP A 99 -11.29 -12.57 -8.74
N PRO A 100 -11.61 -12.37 -7.45
CA PRO A 100 -12.96 -12.54 -6.95
C PRO A 100 -13.96 -11.65 -7.72
N SER A 101 -14.96 -12.26 -8.34
CA SER A 101 -16.00 -11.54 -9.11
C SER A 101 -17.21 -11.14 -8.27
N ARG A 102 -17.35 -11.71 -7.07
CA ARG A 102 -18.45 -11.40 -6.14
C ARG A 102 -18.24 -10.02 -5.54
N LYS A 103 -19.28 -9.18 -5.60
CA LYS A 103 -19.29 -7.88 -4.93
C LYS A 103 -19.43 -8.09 -3.41
N PRO A 104 -18.54 -7.51 -2.60
CA PRO A 104 -18.65 -7.59 -1.15
C PRO A 104 -19.88 -6.81 -0.66
N THR A 105 -20.51 -7.33 0.38
CA THR A 105 -21.57 -6.65 1.14
C THR A 105 -20.98 -5.51 1.98
N PRO A 106 -21.80 -4.55 2.44
CA PRO A 106 -21.32 -3.47 3.31
C PRO A 106 -20.60 -3.99 4.57
N SER A 107 -21.13 -5.04 5.21
CA SER A 107 -20.53 -5.65 6.39
C SER A 107 -19.20 -6.33 6.08
N GLU A 108 -19.06 -6.98 4.91
CA GLU A 108 -17.77 -7.54 4.46
C GLU A 108 -16.74 -6.42 4.19
N LEU A 109 -17.16 -5.27 3.68
CA LEU A 109 -16.27 -4.10 3.53
C LEU A 109 -15.83 -3.52 4.87
N THR A 110 -16.72 -3.51 5.88
CA THR A 110 -16.36 -3.11 7.25
C THR A 110 -15.32 -4.06 7.83
N LEU A 111 -15.44 -5.37 7.62
CA LEU A 111 -14.41 -6.34 8.05
C LEU A 111 -13.04 -6.08 7.39
N VAL A 112 -13.04 -5.73 6.10
CA VAL A 112 -11.80 -5.34 5.39
C VAL A 112 -11.23 -4.05 5.98
N LEU A 113 -12.08 -3.06 6.29
CA LEU A 113 -11.64 -1.83 6.95
C LEU A 113 -11.02 -2.12 8.31
N ASP A 114 -11.67 -2.93 9.15
CA ASP A 114 -11.19 -3.30 10.48
C ASP A 114 -9.80 -3.95 10.44
N ALA A 115 -9.56 -4.84 9.46
CA ALA A 115 -8.26 -5.47 9.26
C ALA A 115 -7.16 -4.44 8.93
N VAL A 116 -7.47 -3.49 8.04
CA VAL A 116 -6.53 -2.44 7.61
C VAL A 116 -6.32 -1.35 8.68
N VAL A 117 -7.32 -1.14 9.54
CA VAL A 117 -7.20 -0.27 10.72
C VAL A 117 -6.36 -0.93 11.81
N ALA A 118 -6.53 -2.24 12.03
CA ALA A 118 -5.73 -3.00 12.98
C ALA A 118 -4.23 -2.98 12.62
N SER A 119 -3.89 -2.94 11.33
CA SER A 119 -2.51 -2.78 10.85
C SER A 119 -2.02 -1.33 10.84
N ARG A 120 -2.87 -0.37 11.24
CA ARG A 120 -2.62 1.10 11.21
C ARG A 120 -2.33 1.67 9.82
N ALA A 121 -2.73 0.97 8.77
CA ALA A 121 -2.60 1.48 7.41
C ALA A 121 -3.69 2.50 7.05
N ILE A 122 -4.88 2.39 7.68
CA ILE A 122 -5.96 3.38 7.64
C ILE A 122 -6.30 3.77 9.08
N LEU A 123 -6.63 5.04 9.28
CA LEU A 123 -7.17 5.57 10.53
C LEU A 123 -8.65 5.90 10.33
N VAL A 124 -9.46 5.63 11.35
CA VAL A 124 -10.89 5.98 11.37
C VAL A 124 -11.08 7.08 12.41
N GLU A 125 -12.03 7.98 12.16
CA GLU A 125 -12.44 9.01 13.11
C GLU A 125 -12.90 8.38 14.43
N GLU A 126 -12.31 8.76 15.55
CA GLU A 126 -12.66 8.26 16.88
C GLU A 126 -13.36 9.33 17.72
N GLY A 127 -14.27 8.92 18.61
CA GLY A 127 -14.85 9.79 19.64
C GLY A 127 -16.34 9.57 19.91
N ALA A 128 -16.82 10.07 21.05
CA ALA A 128 -18.21 9.91 21.48
C ALA A 128 -19.24 10.54 20.52
N ALA A 129 -18.83 11.56 19.75
CA ALA A 129 -19.66 12.16 18.72
C ALA A 129 -19.78 11.27 17.47
N VAL A 130 -18.78 10.42 17.19
CA VAL A 130 -18.75 9.52 16.03
C VAL A 130 -19.71 8.34 16.22
N LEU A 131 -19.85 7.85 17.45
CA LEU A 131 -20.82 6.78 17.79
C LEU A 131 -22.28 7.17 17.49
N LYS A 132 -22.57 8.47 17.38
CA LYS A 132 -23.91 8.99 17.05
C LYS A 132 -24.08 9.24 15.55
N LYS A 133 -23.01 9.19 14.76
CA LYS A 133 -23.06 9.36 13.30
C LYS A 133 -23.53 8.05 12.66
N PRO A 134 -24.27 8.13 11.54
CA PRO A 134 -24.54 6.94 10.74
C PRO A 134 -23.23 6.37 10.18
N GLU A 135 -23.19 5.06 9.97
CA GLU A 135 -21.98 4.26 9.65
C GLU A 135 -21.18 4.85 8.46
N GLY A 136 -21.85 5.41 7.44
CA GLY A 136 -21.19 6.00 6.27
C GLY A 136 -20.65 7.43 6.42
N GLU A 137 -20.99 8.14 7.50
CA GLU A 137 -20.56 9.54 7.75
C GLU A 137 -19.25 9.65 8.52
N GLN A 138 -18.74 8.54 9.04
CA GLN A 138 -17.44 8.47 9.70
C GLN A 138 -16.34 8.77 8.67
N LYS A 139 -15.32 9.52 9.10
CA LYS A 139 -14.17 9.83 8.25
C LYS A 139 -13.08 8.78 8.38
N VAL A 140 -12.41 8.50 7.27
CA VAL A 140 -11.24 7.63 7.19
C VAL A 140 -10.07 8.36 6.53
N LEU A 141 -8.86 8.03 6.95
CA LEU A 141 -7.62 8.66 6.51
C LEU A 141 -6.54 7.61 6.22
N LEU A 142 -5.79 7.80 5.14
CA LEU A 142 -4.66 6.94 4.80
C LEU A 142 -3.45 7.28 5.68
N ASN A 143 -2.88 6.29 6.35
CA ASN A 143 -1.71 6.45 7.23
C ASN A 143 -0.46 5.74 6.69
N LEU A 144 -0.42 5.55 5.37
CA LEU A 144 0.74 5.00 4.65
C LEU A 144 1.46 6.10 3.88
N GLU A 145 2.74 5.88 3.60
CA GLU A 145 3.58 6.82 2.85
C GLU A 145 3.09 7.03 1.41
N SER A 146 3.53 8.12 0.76
CA SER A 146 3.05 8.57 -0.55
C SER A 146 3.25 7.60 -1.74
N GLU A 147 3.92 6.48 -1.53
CA GLU A 147 4.21 5.50 -2.58
C GLU A 147 3.09 4.48 -2.83
N VAL A 148 2.01 4.46 -2.04
CA VAL A 148 0.93 3.46 -2.16
C VAL A 148 0.41 3.36 -3.60
N GLU A 149 0.16 4.49 -4.25
CA GLU A 149 -0.34 4.52 -5.63
C GLU A 149 0.61 3.87 -6.63
N ARG A 150 1.91 4.16 -6.50
CA ARG A 150 2.95 3.58 -7.35
C ARG A 150 2.99 2.07 -7.18
N VAL A 151 3.00 1.60 -5.92
CA VAL A 151 3.07 0.18 -5.60
C VAL A 151 1.82 -0.56 -6.08
N LEU A 152 0.62 -0.02 -5.88
CA LEU A 152 -0.62 -0.61 -6.39
C LEU A 152 -0.64 -0.69 -7.92
N SER A 153 -0.10 0.33 -8.60
CA SER A 153 0.03 0.34 -10.07
C SER A 153 1.03 -0.72 -10.57
N GLU A 154 2.08 -1.02 -9.79
CA GLU A 154 3.03 -2.08 -10.10
C GLU A 154 2.42 -3.48 -9.88
N ILE A 155 1.68 -3.69 -8.79
CA ILE A 155 1.02 -4.97 -8.46
C ILE A 155 -0.09 -5.29 -9.47
N GLY A 156 -0.99 -4.33 -9.72
CA GLY A 156 -2.16 -4.53 -10.57
C GLY A 156 -1.89 -4.37 -12.07
N GLY A 157 -0.65 -4.11 -12.46
CA GLY A 157 -0.22 -3.98 -13.86
C GLY A 157 -0.87 -2.82 -14.60
N SER A 158 -0.96 -2.95 -15.94
CA SER A 158 -1.39 -1.85 -16.83
C SER A 158 -2.80 -1.34 -16.52
N ARG A 159 -3.72 -2.22 -16.10
CA ARG A 159 -5.11 -1.87 -15.81
C ARG A 159 -5.22 -0.94 -14.60
N TRP A 160 -4.56 -1.29 -13.50
CA TRP A 160 -4.54 -0.48 -12.29
C TRP A 160 -3.79 0.83 -12.52
N LYS A 161 -2.64 0.76 -13.22
CA LYS A 161 -1.88 1.94 -13.60
C LYS A 161 -2.73 2.98 -14.33
N ASN A 162 -3.50 2.56 -15.34
CA ASN A 162 -4.33 3.48 -16.13
C ASN A 162 -5.44 4.16 -15.31
N VAL A 163 -6.00 3.45 -14.32
CA VAL A 163 -7.10 3.95 -13.49
C VAL A 163 -6.60 4.87 -12.37
N LEU A 164 -5.42 4.58 -11.82
CA LEU A 164 -4.81 5.34 -10.73
C LEU A 164 -4.08 6.59 -11.22
N SER A 165 -3.49 6.53 -12.42
CA SER A 165 -2.82 7.69 -13.06
C SER A 165 -3.79 8.73 -13.63
N ALA A 166 -5.09 8.46 -13.63
CA ALA A 166 -6.17 9.33 -14.11
C ALA A 166 -6.90 10.02 -12.95
#